data_AF-A0A6L7QFL5-F1
#
_entry.id   AF-A0A6L7QFL5-F1
#
_cell.length_a   1.000
_cell.length_b   1.000
_cell.length_c   1.000
_cell.angle_alpha   90.00
_cell.angle_beta   90.00
_cell.angle_gamma   90.00
#
_symmetry.space_group_name_H-M   'P 1'
#
loop_
_entity.id
_entity.type
_entity.pdbx_description
1 polymer ?
#
loop_
_entity_poly.entity_id
_entity_poly.type
_entity_poly.pdbx_seq_one_letter_code
_entity_poly.pdbx_strand_id
1 'polypeptide(L)'
;MSIVLDDRFICPRYNGHCFADLPATIKWILTGQGSPGLDPALLTAVGPCDTVVLFFIDSFGWRFFERYQDRYPFLSDIGRGGSVNRLTAQFPSTHGGLTPDEVEIPLLLFYF
;
A
#
# COMPACT_ATOMS: atom_id res chain seq x y z
N MET A 1 15.14 -27.68 -1.58
CA MET A 1 15.48 -27.05 -0.29
C MET A 1 14.21 -26.43 0.27
N SER A 2 13.58 -27.02 1.29
CA SER A 2 12.38 -26.44 1.90
C SER A 2 12.81 -25.44 2.96
N ILE A 3 12.41 -24.18 2.81
CA ILE A 3 12.55 -23.19 3.87
C ILE A 3 11.44 -23.47 4.88
N VAL A 4 11.81 -23.77 6.12
CA VAL A 4 10.85 -23.85 7.23
C VAL A 4 10.69 -22.43 7.77
N LEU A 5 9.48 -21.89 7.67
CA LEU A 5 9.12 -20.57 8.20
C LEU A 5 8.51 -20.75 9.60
N ASP A 6 8.77 -19.79 10.49
CA ASP A 6 8.13 -19.72 11.82
C ASP A 6 6.61 -19.57 11.67
N ASP A 7 5.81 -20.15 12.56
CA ASP A 7 4.34 -20.03 12.52
C ASP A 7 3.83 -18.59 12.66
N ARG A 8 4.67 -17.68 13.16
CA ARG A 8 4.41 -16.23 13.27
C ARG A 8 4.82 -15.46 12.01
N PHE A 9 5.37 -16.15 11.01
CA PHE A 9 5.71 -15.52 9.74
C PHE A 9 4.42 -15.16 9.00
N ILE A 10 4.22 -13.86 8.81
CA ILE A 10 3.14 -13.35 7.97
C ILE A 10 3.73 -13.09 6.58
N CYS A 11 3.28 -13.87 5.60
CA CYS A 11 3.69 -13.68 4.21
C CYS A 11 3.01 -12.41 3.65
N PRO A 12 3.76 -11.50 3.00
CA PRO A 12 3.15 -10.40 2.26
C PRO A 12 2.16 -10.92 1.21
N ARG A 13 1.08 -10.17 0.98
CA ARG A 13 0.07 -10.44 -0.04
C ARG A 13 0.59 -10.06 -1.43
N TYR A 14 1.59 -10.82 -1.90
CA TYR A 14 2.14 -10.68 -3.25
C TYR A 14 1.07 -10.82 -4.33
N ASN A 15 1.40 -10.33 -5.54
CA ASN A 15 0.53 -10.33 -6.72
C ASN A 15 -0.62 -9.34 -6.61
N GLY A 16 -0.32 -8.11 -6.21
CA GLY A 16 -1.21 -6.97 -6.36
C GLY A 16 -1.71 -6.32 -5.08
N HIS A 17 -1.27 -6.80 -3.92
CA HIS A 17 -1.71 -6.32 -2.61
C HIS A 17 -0.54 -6.06 -1.64
N CYS A 18 0.67 -5.85 -2.16
CA CYS A 18 1.85 -5.55 -1.33
C CYS A 18 2.73 -4.42 -1.88
N PHE A 19 3.66 -3.96 -1.05
CA PHE A 19 4.59 -2.89 -1.40
C PHE A 19 5.46 -3.20 -2.64
N ALA A 20 5.77 -4.48 -2.89
CA ALA A 20 6.57 -4.89 -4.06
C ALA A 20 5.86 -4.62 -5.40
N ASP A 21 4.54 -4.39 -5.38
CA ASP A 21 3.73 -4.12 -6.56
C ASP A 21 3.74 -2.63 -6.97
N LEU A 22 4.25 -1.74 -6.10
CA LEU A 22 4.28 -0.30 -6.34
C LEU A 22 5.19 0.13 -7.51
N PRO A 23 6.44 -0.38 -7.67
CA PRO A 23 7.35 0.11 -8.71
C PRO A 23 6.80 -0.09 -10.13
N ALA A 24 6.23 -1.26 -10.42
CA ALA A 24 5.61 -1.53 -11.72
C ALA A 24 4.38 -0.64 -11.96
N THR A 25 3.59 -0.40 -10.92
CA THR A 25 2.43 0.48 -10.96
C THR A 25 2.82 1.93 -11.23
N ILE A 26 3.80 2.47 -10.51
CA ILE A 26 4.27 3.86 -10.69
C ILE A 26 4.83 4.06 -12.09
N LYS A 27 5.61 3.09 -12.61
CA LYS A 27 6.10 3.13 -13.99
C LYS A 27 4.95 3.16 -14.99
N TRP A 28 3.95 2.30 -14.81
CA TRP A 28 2.77 2.25 -15.67
C TRP A 28 2.01 3.57 -15.65
N ILE A 29 1.81 4.19 -14.48
CA ILE A 29 1.19 5.51 -14.35
C ILE A 29 2.01 6.60 -15.07
N LEU A 30 3.33 6.64 -14.89
CA LEU A 30 4.16 7.71 -15.48
C LEU A 30 4.35 7.59 -16.99
N THR A 31 4.22 6.39 -17.55
CA THR A 31 4.62 6.13 -18.94
C THR A 31 3.51 5.58 -19.83
N GLY A 32 2.42 5.09 -19.22
CA GLY A 32 1.39 4.30 -19.92
C GLY A 32 1.90 2.96 -20.48
N GLN A 33 3.15 2.56 -20.19
CA GLN A 33 3.75 1.35 -20.74
C GLN A 33 3.69 0.18 -19.74
N GLY A 34 3.43 -1.02 -20.26
CA GLY A 34 3.33 -2.24 -19.47
C GLY A 34 1.98 -2.37 -18.76
N SER A 35 1.98 -3.02 -17.59
CA SER A 35 0.80 -3.22 -16.75
C SER A 35 1.11 -2.83 -15.31
N PRO A 36 0.10 -2.41 -14.52
CA PRO A 36 0.30 -2.18 -13.09
C PRO A 36 0.70 -3.47 -12.38
N GLY A 37 1.47 -3.34 -11.30
CA GLY A 37 1.73 -4.44 -10.39
C GLY A 37 0.59 -4.64 -9.40
N LEU A 38 -0.02 -3.53 -8.94
CA LEU A 38 -1.17 -3.55 -8.05
C LEU A 38 -2.40 -4.09 -8.77
N ASP A 39 -3.27 -4.74 -8.01
CA ASP A 39 -4.57 -5.19 -8.49
C ASP A 39 -5.34 -3.98 -9.07
N PRO A 40 -5.79 -4.04 -10.34
CA PRO A 40 -6.52 -2.95 -10.98
C PRO A 40 -7.75 -2.47 -10.18
N ALA A 41 -8.36 -3.33 -9.37
CA ALA A 41 -9.46 -2.92 -8.48
C ALA A 41 -9.05 -1.85 -7.46
N LEU A 42 -7.77 -1.82 -7.05
CA LEU A 42 -7.21 -0.82 -6.14
C LEU A 42 -6.87 0.50 -6.84
N LEU A 43 -6.82 0.50 -8.18
CA LEU A 43 -6.39 1.63 -9.02
C LEU A 43 -7.58 2.34 -9.68
N THR A 44 -8.75 2.30 -9.04
CA THR A 44 -9.95 2.98 -9.55
C THR A 44 -9.61 4.46 -9.83
N ALA A 45 -9.97 4.98 -11.00
CA ALA A 45 -9.69 6.36 -11.41
C ALA A 45 -8.20 6.75 -11.55
N VAL A 46 -7.27 5.78 -11.56
CA VAL A 46 -5.85 6.03 -11.88
C VAL A 46 -5.62 5.84 -13.39
N GLY A 47 -4.98 6.81 -14.03
CA GLY A 47 -4.54 6.74 -15.42
C GLY A 47 -3.17 7.40 -15.59
N PRO A 48 -2.64 7.47 -16.82
CA PRO A 48 -1.34 8.08 -17.06
C PRO A 48 -1.30 9.54 -16.59
N CYS A 49 -0.23 9.93 -15.90
CA CYS A 49 -0.03 11.30 -15.46
C CYS A 49 1.44 11.72 -15.55
N ASP A 50 1.68 13.03 -15.59
CA ASP A 50 3.04 13.59 -15.70
C ASP A 50 3.83 13.51 -14.39
N THR A 51 3.16 13.33 -13.24
CA THR A 51 3.79 13.36 -11.93
C THR A 51 3.08 12.43 -10.95
N VAL A 52 3.87 11.58 -10.29
CA VAL A 52 3.42 10.70 -9.20
C VAL A 52 4.17 11.09 -7.93
N VAL A 53 3.43 11.34 -6.86
CA VAL A 53 3.99 11.60 -5.52
C VAL A 53 3.71 10.40 -4.63
N LEU A 54 4.77 9.72 -4.17
CA LEU A 54 4.67 8.61 -3.23
C LEU A 54 5.08 9.07 -1.83
N PHE A 55 4.17 8.96 -0.86
CA PHE A 55 4.47 9.13 0.55
C PHE A 55 4.81 7.78 1.16
N PHE A 56 6.09 7.56 1.46
CA PHE A 56 6.53 6.40 2.26
C PHE A 56 6.74 6.85 3.71
N ILE A 57 5.77 6.51 4.56
CA ILE A 57 5.76 6.92 5.96
C ILE A 57 6.17 5.72 6.81
N ASP A 58 7.33 5.82 7.45
CA ASP A 58 7.83 4.77 8.33
C ASP A 58 6.87 4.52 9.50
N SER A 59 6.66 3.24 9.82
CA SER A 59 5.85 2.77 10.95
C SER A 59 4.39 3.25 10.95
N PHE A 60 3.86 3.69 9.81
CA PHE A 60 2.45 4.09 9.66
C PHE A 60 1.57 2.91 9.22
N GLY A 61 1.29 2.02 10.15
CA GLY A 61 0.36 0.91 9.94
C GLY A 61 -1.12 1.33 9.84
N TRP A 62 -1.95 0.42 9.34
CA TRP A 62 -3.40 0.62 9.10
C TRP A 62 -4.15 1.15 10.32
N ARG A 63 -3.86 0.61 11.52
CA ARG A 63 -4.44 1.05 12.80
C ARG A 63 -4.30 2.56 13.07
N PHE A 64 -3.23 3.20 12.57
CA PHE A 64 -3.07 4.64 12.73
C PHE A 64 -3.94 5.42 11.77
N PHE A 65 -4.11 4.95 10.54
CA PHE A 65 -5.07 5.53 9.61
C PHE A 65 -6.48 5.49 10.20
N GLU A 66 -6.93 4.32 10.66
CA GLU A 66 -8.26 4.16 11.28
C GLU A 66 -8.50 5.14 12.44
N ARG A 67 -7.49 5.30 13.30
CA ARG A 67 -7.55 6.16 14.47
C ARG A 67 -7.58 7.66 14.13
N TYR A 68 -6.96 8.07 13.02
CA TYR A 68 -6.68 9.48 12.75
C TYR A 68 -7.35 10.05 11.49
N GLN A 69 -8.01 9.21 10.67
CA GLN A 69 -8.64 9.63 9.40
C GLN A 69 -9.60 10.82 9.55
N ASP A 70 -10.38 10.88 10.64
CA ASP A 70 -11.34 11.97 10.88
C ASP A 70 -10.72 13.18 11.61
N ARG A 71 -9.50 13.04 12.14
CA ARG A 71 -8.85 14.08 12.93
C ARG A 71 -8.06 15.06 12.07
N TYR A 72 -7.45 14.58 11.00
CA TYR A 72 -6.59 15.39 10.15
C TYR A 72 -7.23 15.61 8.77
N PRO A 73 -7.42 16.86 8.32
CA PRO A 73 -8.03 17.16 7.03
C PRO A 73 -7.38 16.40 5.87
N PHE A 74 -6.05 16.33 5.84
CA PHE A 74 -5.31 15.59 4.83
C PHE A 74 -5.77 14.14 4.68
N LEU A 75 -6.00 13.41 5.78
CA LEU A 75 -6.46 12.01 5.73
C LEU A 75 -7.95 11.91 5.39
N SER A 76 -8.76 12.85 5.90
CA SER A 76 -10.20 12.92 5.65
C SER A 76 -10.51 13.19 4.16
N ASP A 77 -9.72 14.07 3.53
CA ASP A 77 -9.91 14.46 2.14
C ASP A 77 -9.58 13.31 1.17
N ILE A 78 -8.62 12.44 1.52
CA ILE A 78 -8.32 11.21 0.75
C ILE A 78 -9.55 10.30 0.71
N GLY A 79 -10.23 10.14 1.85
CA GLY A 79 -11.43 9.29 1.91
C GLY A 79 -12.59 9.81 1.06
N ARG A 80 -12.62 11.12 0.75
CA ARG A 80 -13.71 11.77 0.00
C ARG A 80 -13.45 11.88 -1.49
N GLY A 81 -12.21 12.21 -1.87
CA GLY A 81 -11.83 12.45 -3.26
C GLY A 81 -10.89 11.40 -3.84
N GLY A 82 -10.42 10.46 -3.01
CA GLY A 82 -9.38 9.49 -3.32
C GLY A 82 -9.82 8.04 -3.09
N SER A 83 -8.85 7.14 -2.92
CA SER A 83 -9.09 5.80 -2.40
C SER A 83 -8.07 5.42 -1.34
N VAL A 84 -8.51 4.60 -0.38
CA VAL A 84 -7.68 4.10 0.71
C VAL A 84 -7.79 2.59 0.77
N ASN A 85 -6.66 1.90 0.59
CA ASN A 85 -6.61 0.45 0.51
C ASN A 85 -5.56 -0.13 1.47
N ARG A 86 -5.77 -1.35 1.95
CA ARG A 86 -4.80 -2.08 2.76
C ARG A 86 -3.80 -2.80 1.85
N LEU A 87 -2.51 -2.55 2.04
CA LEU A 87 -1.41 -3.33 1.46
C LEU A 87 -0.60 -3.98 2.56
N THR A 88 0.11 -5.07 2.24
CA THR A 88 1.15 -5.60 3.14
C THR A 88 2.52 -4.98 2.83
N ALA A 89 3.31 -4.69 3.86
CA ALA A 89 4.72 -4.34 3.69
C ALA A 89 5.54 -5.49 3.04
N GLN A 90 6.62 -5.16 2.32
CA GLN A 90 7.44 -6.13 1.57
C GLN A 90 8.39 -6.95 2.45
N PHE A 91 8.81 -6.41 3.60
CA PHE A 91 9.70 -7.12 4.51
C PHE A 91 8.88 -7.95 5.51
N PRO A 92 9.35 -9.16 5.89
CA PRO A 92 8.97 -9.67 7.20
C PRO A 92 9.47 -8.63 8.19
N SER A 93 8.54 -7.91 8.80
CA SER A 93 8.86 -6.93 9.82
C SER A 93 9.36 -7.70 11.04
N THR A 94 10.69 -7.88 11.12
CA THR A 94 11.38 -8.73 12.10
C THR A 94 11.43 -8.15 13.51
N HIS A 95 10.66 -7.11 13.82
CA HIS A 95 10.33 -6.82 15.21
C HIS A 95 9.32 -7.88 15.66
N GLY A 96 9.82 -8.95 16.29
CA GLY A 96 9.04 -10.14 16.63
C GLY A 96 7.69 -9.81 17.25
N GLY A 97 6.63 -10.39 16.68
CA GLY A 97 5.27 -10.34 17.25
C GLY A 97 4.27 -9.44 16.52
N LEU A 98 4.58 -8.95 15.31
CA LEU A 98 3.60 -8.14 14.58
C LEU A 98 2.40 -8.99 14.15
N THR A 99 1.23 -8.55 14.59
CA THR A 99 -0.10 -9.07 14.25
C THR A 99 -0.44 -8.75 12.78
N PRO A 100 -1.46 -9.39 12.18
CA PRO A 100 -1.92 -9.04 10.83
C PRO A 100 -2.16 -7.53 10.64
N ASP A 101 -2.71 -6.85 11.65
CA ASP A 101 -2.97 -5.41 11.63
C ASP A 101 -1.70 -4.53 11.62
N GLU A 102 -0.55 -5.11 11.97
CA GLU A 102 0.73 -4.41 12.07
C GLU A 102 1.61 -4.58 10.82
N VAL A 103 1.33 -5.58 9.98
CA VAL A 103 1.96 -5.73 8.66
C VAL A 103 1.20 -4.98 7.56
N GLU A 104 -0.04 -4.57 7.84
CA GLU A 104 -0.86 -3.79 6.94
C GLU A 104 -0.49 -2.30 6.99
N ILE A 105 -0.20 -1.75 5.82
CA ILE A 105 0.07 -0.33 5.58
C ILE A 105 -1.01 0.25 4.67
N PRO A 106 -1.42 1.51 4.87
CA PRO A 106 -2.38 2.16 3.99
C PRO A 106 -1.71 2.58 2.68
N LEU A 107 -2.31 2.19 1.56
CA LEU A 107 -2.13 2.85 0.27
C LEU A 107 -3.15 3.96 0.15
N LEU A 108 -2.65 5.19 0.12
CA LEU A 108 -3.45 6.40 -0.05
C LEU A 108 -3.28 6.89 -1.48
N LEU A 109 -4.34 6.84 -2.28
CA LEU A 109 -4.35 7.38 -3.64
C LEU A 109 -5.11 8.70 -3.66
N PHE A 110 -4.38 9.77 -4.00
CA PHE A 110 -4.91 11.10 -4.25
C PHE A 110 -4.93 11.36 -5.76
N TYR A 111 -6.00 11.99 -6.23
CA TYR A 111 -6.11 12.50 -7.59
C TYR A 111 -6.11 14.03 -7.50
N PHE A 112 -5.16 14.67 -8.20
CA PHE A 112 -5.04 16.13 -8.30
C PHE A 112 -5.48 16.60 -9.69
#